data_AF-A0A3N5F627-F1
#
_entry.id   AF-A0A3N5F627-F1
#
_cell.length_a   1.000
_cell.length_b   1.000
_cell.length_c   1.000
_cell.angle_alpha   90.00
_cell.angle_beta   90.00
_cell.angle_gamma   90.00
#
_symmetry.space_group_name_H-M   'P 1'
#
loop_
_entity.id
_entity.type
_entity.pdbx_description
1 polymer ?
#
loop_
_entity_poly.entity_id
_entity_poly.type
_entity_poly.pdbx_seq_one_letter_code
_entity_poly.pdbx_strand_id
1 'polypeptide(L)'
;MKLTDTMAYSSPEEMMFGSAKKPVVTRDGLTIGGGLVIPEIVSHPRPGSEQTIKILLREFERANGDALERCVVVGHPAIVLENEHVFQMTHNPE
;
A
#
# COMPACT_ATOMS: atom_id res chain seq x y z
N MET A 1 5.16 -10.90 -22.57
CA MET A 1 4.85 -9.51 -22.18
C MET A 1 4.54 -8.73 -23.45
N LYS A 2 3.42 -8.00 -23.52
CA LYS A 2 3.10 -7.14 -24.67
C LYS A 2 3.69 -5.76 -24.42
N LEU A 3 4.60 -5.32 -25.29
CA LEU A 3 5.15 -3.97 -25.24
C LEU A 3 4.16 -2.98 -25.88
N THR A 4 4.25 -1.71 -25.50
CA THR A 4 3.47 -0.61 -26.08
C THR A 4 4.42 0.44 -26.65
N ASP A 5 4.09 0.93 -27.85
CA ASP A 5 4.71 2.08 -28.52
C ASP A 5 3.78 3.31 -28.52
N THR A 6 2.67 3.23 -27.78
CA THR A 6 1.66 4.29 -27.65
C THR A 6 1.49 4.76 -26.22
N MET A 7 1.06 6.02 -26.07
CA MET A 7 0.70 6.61 -24.79
C MET A 7 -0.76 6.31 -24.43
N ALA A 8 -1.02 6.05 -23.15
CA ALA A 8 -2.39 5.84 -22.68
C ALA A 8 -3.23 7.13 -22.70
N TYR A 9 -2.60 8.30 -22.53
CA TYR A 9 -3.21 9.62 -22.56
C TYR A 9 -2.78 10.39 -23.80
N SER A 10 -3.68 11.21 -24.37
CA SER A 10 -3.38 12.02 -25.56
C SER A 10 -2.48 13.20 -25.24
N SER A 11 -2.61 13.73 -24.02
CA SER A 11 -1.84 14.87 -23.53
C SER A 11 -1.68 14.81 -22.00
N PRO A 12 -0.68 15.51 -21.43
CA PRO A 12 -0.48 15.58 -19.99
C PRO A 12 -1.66 16.20 -19.22
N GLU A 13 -2.40 17.11 -19.84
CA GLU A 13 -3.54 17.81 -19.24
C GLU A 13 -4.72 16.87 -18.92
N GLU A 14 -4.79 15.70 -19.56
CA GLU A 14 -5.77 14.66 -19.23
C GLU A 14 -5.44 13.89 -17.93
N MET A 15 -4.22 14.04 -17.40
CA MET A 15 -3.75 13.28 -16.23
C MET A 15 -4.14 14.01 -14.94
N MET A 16 -4.84 13.31 -14.04
CA MET A 16 -5.34 13.86 -12.78
C MET A 16 -5.10 12.89 -11.63
N PHE A 17 -4.59 13.39 -10.50
CA PHE A 17 -4.38 12.59 -9.29
C PHE A 17 -5.66 11.89 -8.84
N GLY A 18 -5.51 10.66 -8.34
CA GLY A 18 -6.62 9.82 -7.88
C GLY A 18 -7.43 9.17 -9.01
N SER A 19 -7.15 9.47 -10.29
CA SER A 19 -7.87 8.92 -11.44
C SER A 19 -6.94 8.17 -12.40
N ALA A 20 -7.44 7.09 -13.01
CA ALA A 20 -6.73 6.34 -14.05
C ALA A 20 -7.68 5.87 -15.15
N LYS A 21 -7.21 5.75 -16.41
CA LYS A 21 -8.03 5.20 -17.51
C LYS A 21 -8.47 3.75 -17.28
N LYS A 22 -7.75 3.03 -16.42
CA LYS A 22 -8.04 1.64 -16.03
C LYS A 22 -7.90 1.50 -14.52
N PRO A 23 -8.93 1.90 -13.74
CA PRO A 23 -8.92 1.73 -12.29
C PRO A 23 -8.81 0.25 -11.90
N VAL A 24 -8.26 -0.02 -10.72
CA VAL A 24 -8.09 -1.38 -10.19
C VAL A 24 -8.93 -1.54 -8.93
N VAL A 25 -9.74 -2.59 -8.88
CA VAL A 25 -10.50 -2.97 -7.70
C VAL A 25 -9.72 -4.05 -6.95
N THR A 26 -9.38 -3.82 -5.70
CA THR A 26 -8.72 -4.81 -4.84
C THR A 26 -9.70 -5.90 -4.42
N ARG A 27 -9.19 -7.01 -3.88
CA ARG A 27 -10.01 -8.12 -3.36
C ARG A 27 -11.06 -7.66 -2.34
N ASP A 28 -10.72 -6.68 -1.51
CA ASP A 28 -11.56 -6.17 -0.43
C ASP A 28 -12.41 -4.94 -0.87
N GLY A 29 -12.50 -4.68 -2.18
CA GLY A 29 -13.44 -3.70 -2.77
C GLY A 29 -12.92 -2.27 -2.89
N LEU A 30 -11.69 -1.98 -2.46
CA LEU A 30 -11.07 -0.66 -2.65
C LEU A 30 -10.78 -0.41 -4.13
N THR A 31 -11.17 0.76 -4.66
CA THR A 31 -10.90 1.13 -6.05
C THR A 31 -9.76 2.15 -6.15
N ILE A 32 -8.61 1.73 -6.65
CA ILE A 32 -7.43 2.58 -6.90
C ILE A 32 -7.56 3.21 -8.29
N GLY A 33 -7.37 4.54 -8.37
CA GLY A 33 -7.59 5.30 -9.61
C GLY A 33 -9.06 5.58 -9.93
N GLY A 34 -9.96 5.40 -8.96
CA GLY A 34 -11.42 5.59 -9.10
C GLY A 34 -11.94 7.01 -8.82
N GLY A 35 -11.06 8.02 -8.73
CA GLY A 35 -11.41 9.41 -8.44
C GLY A 35 -11.08 9.87 -7.02
N LEU A 36 -10.43 9.04 -6.21
CA LEU A 36 -9.96 9.38 -4.86
C LEU A 36 -8.45 9.14 -4.74
N VAL A 37 -7.74 10.09 -4.13
CA VAL A 37 -6.35 9.88 -3.70
C VAL A 37 -6.38 9.16 -2.37
N ILE A 38 -5.76 7.97 -2.32
CA ILE A 38 -5.74 7.10 -1.15
C ILE A 38 -4.35 7.18 -0.52
N PRO A 39 -4.22 7.41 0.80
CA PRO A 39 -2.93 7.37 1.46
C PRO A 39 -2.38 5.94 1.49
N GLU A 40 -1.11 5.80 1.16
CA GLU A 40 -0.33 4.58 1.33
C GLU A 40 0.67 4.81 2.46
N ILE A 41 0.56 4.00 3.52
CA ILE A 41 1.41 4.09 4.71
C ILE A 41 2.31 2.87 4.73
N VAL A 42 3.61 3.13 4.71
CA VAL A 42 4.65 2.09 4.79
C VAL A 42 5.09 1.94 6.25
N SER A 43 4.80 0.79 6.83
CA SER A 43 5.25 0.45 8.19
C SER A 43 6.56 -0.32 8.11
N HIS A 44 7.61 0.16 8.79
CA HIS A 44 8.90 -0.54 8.84
C HIS A 44 9.21 -1.04 10.25
N PRO A 45 9.60 -2.31 10.43
CA PRO A 45 9.95 -2.85 11.74
C PRO A 45 11.23 -2.18 12.25
N ARG A 46 11.34 -2.04 13.58
CA ARG A 46 12.56 -1.48 14.18
C ARG A 46 13.73 -2.45 14.01
N PRO A 47 14.96 -1.95 13.77
CA PRO A 47 16.14 -2.81 13.68
C PRO A 47 16.28 -3.75 14.89
N GLY A 48 16.57 -5.02 14.65
CA GLY A 48 16.67 -6.07 15.65
C GLY A 48 15.35 -6.79 15.96
N SER A 49 14.21 -6.32 15.44
CA SER A 49 12.92 -6.98 15.64
C SER A 49 12.73 -8.20 14.74
N GLU A 50 13.53 -8.28 13.67
CA GLU A 50 13.61 -9.39 12.72
C GLU A 50 14.33 -10.63 13.28
N GLN A 51 14.83 -10.58 14.52
CA GLN A 51 15.54 -11.71 15.15
C GLN A 51 14.65 -12.95 15.34
N THR A 52 13.33 -12.76 15.50
CA THR A 52 12.37 -13.86 15.57
C THR A 52 11.07 -13.46 14.91
N ILE A 53 10.38 -14.41 14.28
CA ILE A 53 9.06 -14.18 13.65
C ILE A 53 8.04 -13.61 14.65
N LYS A 54 8.10 -14.04 15.92
CA LYS A 54 7.18 -13.57 16.97
C LYS A 54 7.35 -12.07 17.27
N ILE A 55 8.59 -11.58 17.34
CA ILE A 55 8.85 -10.17 17.58
C ILE A 55 8.48 -9.36 16.34
N LEU A 56 8.85 -9.84 15.15
CA LEU A 56 8.55 -9.19 13.88
C LEU A 56 7.04 -9.02 13.65
N LEU A 57 6.24 -10.08 13.89
CA LEU A 57 4.78 -10.02 13.80
C LEU A 57 4.20 -9.00 14.77
N ARG A 58 4.71 -8.94 16.01
CA ARG A 58 4.23 -8.01 17.02
C ARG A 58 4.55 -6.55 16.66
N GLU A 59 5.68 -6.30 16.01
CA GLU A 59 6.01 -4.96 15.50
C GLU A 59 5.04 -4.52 14.40
N PHE A 60 4.77 -5.40 13.43
CA PHE A 60 3.82 -5.07 12.35
C PHE A 60 2.40 -4.93 12.87
N GLU A 61 1.95 -5.78 13.80
CA GLU A 61 0.63 -5.66 14.43
C GLU A 61 0.46 -4.29 15.09
N ARG A 62 1.48 -3.84 15.83
CA ARG A 62 1.46 -2.52 16.46
C ARG A 62 1.48 -1.39 15.43
N ALA A 63 2.43 -1.40 14.51
CA ALA A 63 2.60 -0.30 13.54
C ALA A 63 1.36 -0.15 12.63
N ASN A 64 0.85 -1.27 12.13
CA ASN A 64 -0.34 -1.29 11.27
C ASN A 64 -1.60 -0.96 12.07
N GLY A 65 -1.70 -1.42 13.32
CA GLY A 65 -2.77 -1.04 14.24
C GLY A 65 -2.82 0.46 14.52
N ASP A 66 -1.69 1.06 14.86
CA ASP A 66 -1.56 2.50 15.13
C ASP A 66 -1.94 3.33 13.88
N ALA A 67 -1.53 2.89 12.69
CA ALA A 67 -1.90 3.54 11.42
C ALA A 67 -3.42 3.46 11.15
N LEU A 68 -4.02 2.28 11.32
CA LEU A 68 -5.47 2.08 11.16
C LEU A 68 -6.26 2.93 12.15
N GLU A 69 -5.89 2.89 13.43
CA GLU A 69 -6.54 3.68 14.48
C GLU A 69 -6.51 5.17 14.14
N ARG A 70 -5.34 5.68 13.73
CA ARG A 70 -5.22 7.09 13.36
C ARG A 70 -6.12 7.44 12.19
N CYS A 71 -6.14 6.61 11.14
CA CYS A 71 -6.96 6.85 9.96
C CYS A 71 -8.46 6.87 10.27
N VAL A 72 -8.93 6.00 11.17
CA VAL A 72 -10.30 6.04 11.69
C VAL A 72 -10.57 7.34 12.46
N VAL A 73 -9.68 7.71 13.39
CA VAL A 73 -9.82 8.91 14.22
C VAL A 73 -9.91 10.20 13.39
N VAL A 74 -9.12 10.30 12.31
CA VAL A 74 -9.14 11.49 11.43
C VAL A 74 -10.11 11.36 10.24
N GLY A 75 -10.93 10.30 10.20
CA GLY A 75 -12.01 10.14 9.22
C GLY A 75 -11.55 9.85 7.80
N HIS A 76 -10.42 9.16 7.61
CA HIS A 76 -10.02 8.70 6.28
C HIS A 76 -10.92 7.55 5.80
N PRO A 77 -11.54 7.65 4.61
CA PRO A 77 -12.48 6.64 4.13
C PRO A 77 -11.81 5.37 3.59
N ALA A 78 -10.51 5.45 3.27
CA ALA A 78 -9.72 4.35 2.72
C ALA A 78 -8.24 4.57 3.01
N ILE A 79 -7.49 3.46 3.10
CA ILE A 79 -6.02 3.45 3.23
C ILE A 79 -5.43 2.26 2.47
N VAL A 80 -4.15 2.35 2.15
CA VAL A 80 -3.30 1.21 1.79
C VAL A 80 -2.21 1.08 2.84
N LEU A 81 -1.99 -0.14 3.35
CA LEU A 81 -0.84 -0.46 4.19
C LEU A 81 0.15 -1.26 3.37
N GLU A 82 1.35 -0.73 3.20
CA GLU A 82 2.45 -1.41 2.55
C GLU A 82 3.42 -1.94 3.61
N ASN A 83 3.77 -3.22 3.50
CA ASN A 83 4.81 -3.83 4.33
C ASN A 83 5.97 -4.24 3.41
N GLU A 84 7.01 -3.41 3.35
CA GLU A 84 8.24 -3.77 2.67
C GLU A 84 8.94 -4.89 3.45
N HIS A 85 9.19 -6.01 2.77
CA HIS A 85 9.84 -7.15 3.39
C HIS A 85 11.28 -6.80 3.80
N VAL A 86 11.62 -7.08 5.06
CA VAL A 86 13.03 -7.29 5.42
C VAL A 86 13.53 -8.59 4.79
N PHE A 87 14.85 -8.74 4.63
CA PHE A 87 15.46 -9.90 3.98
C PHE A 87 14.90 -11.23 4.50
N GLN A 88 14.75 -11.36 5.82
CA GLN A 88 14.30 -12.58 6.50
C GLN A 88 12.88 -12.99 6.10
N MET A 89 11.99 -12.04 5.80
CA MET A 89 10.60 -12.32 5.38
C MET A 89 10.51 -12.88 3.97
N THR A 90 11.44 -12.48 3.11
CA THR A 90 11.52 -13.02 1.73
C THR A 90 12.33 -14.30 1.69
N HIS A 91 13.37 -14.39 2.51
CA HIS A 91 14.24 -15.57 2.56
C HIS A 91 13.55 -16.78 3.22
N ASN A 92 12.69 -16.53 4.19
CA ASN A 92 11.89 -17.54 4.89
C ASN A 92 10.40 -17.23 4.61
N PRO A 93 9.79 -17.84 3.59
CA PRO A 93 8.47 -17.48 3.10
C PRO A 93 7.29 -18.02 3.94
N GLU A 94 7.56 -18.90 4.92
CA GLU A 94 6.55 -19.37 5.88
C GLU A 94 6.02 -18.28 6.83
#